data_AF-A0A9P9S215-F1
#
_entry.id   AF-A0A9P9S215-F1
#
_cell.length_a   1.000
_cell.length_b   1.000
_cell.length_c   1.000
_cell.angle_alpha   90.00
_cell.angle_beta   90.00
_cell.angle_gamma   90.00
#
_symmetry.space_group_name_H-M   'P 1'
#
loop_
_entity.id
_entity.type
_entity.pdbx_description
1 polymer ?
#
loop_
_entity_poly.entity_id
_entity_poly.type
_entity_poly.pdbx_seq_one_letter_code
_entity_poly.pdbx_strand_id
1 'polypeptide(L)'
;MNESGDQVGYLRLNLYDEQRPAHGTQCELVAISEGMVDVRNQSYATDPVTSTLQLPALNENTAFDYYNFVHVLWIEWKGDIAYRRALGQVEKAFWERDCAGEIEIIL
;
A
#
# COMPACT_ATOMS: atom_id res chain seq x y z
N MET A 1 2.62 8.61 -2.26
CA MET A 1 4.00 9.05 -2.50
C MET A 1 4.55 9.59 -1.20
N ASN A 2 5.85 9.48 -0.97
CA ASN A 2 6.51 10.14 0.17
C ASN A 2 6.72 11.64 -0.08
N GLU A 3 7.32 12.37 0.87
CA GLU A 3 7.64 13.80 0.73
C GLU A 3 8.59 14.10 -0.46
N SER A 4 9.37 13.12 -0.90
CA SER A 4 10.28 13.21 -2.05
C SER A 4 9.61 12.87 -3.39
N GLY A 5 8.35 12.41 -3.37
CA GLY A 5 7.60 12.00 -4.57
C GLY A 5 7.74 10.53 -4.95
N ASP A 6 8.48 9.72 -4.18
CA ASP A 6 8.69 8.31 -4.48
C ASP A 6 7.43 7.49 -4.21
N GLN A 7 7.20 6.47 -5.04
CA GLN A 7 6.14 5.51 -4.82
C GLN A 7 6.54 4.51 -3.72
N VAL A 8 5.70 4.40 -2.70
CA VAL A 8 5.94 3.58 -1.50
C VAL A 8 4.92 2.46 -1.32
N GLY A 9 4.00 2.34 -2.27
CA GLY A 9 2.86 1.44 -2.18
C GLY A 9 1.82 1.73 -3.27
N TYR A 10 0.69 1.04 -3.17
CA TYR A 10 -0.45 1.23 -4.06
C TYR A 10 -1.76 0.94 -3.33
N LEU A 11 -2.85 1.51 -3.84
CA LEU A 11 -4.21 1.23 -3.42
C LEU A 11 -5.03 0.78 -4.63
N ARG A 12 -5.75 -0.33 -4.45
CA ARG A 12 -6.82 -0.77 -5.35
C ARG A 12 -8.14 -0.15 -4.89
N LEU A 13 -8.59 0.82 -5.67
CA LEU A 13 -9.88 1.47 -5.46
C LEU A 13 -11.00 0.51 -5.87
N ASN A 14 -11.93 0.23 -4.96
CA ASN A 14 -13.18 -0.48 -5.30
C ASN A 14 -14.26 0.55 -5.64
N LEU A 15 -13.94 1.49 -6.53
CA LEU A 15 -14.77 2.66 -6.85
C LEU A 15 -15.09 2.66 -8.34
N TYR A 16 -16.26 3.21 -8.70
CA TYR A 16 -16.56 3.55 -10.10
C TYR A 16 -15.70 4.73 -10.54
N ASP A 17 -15.42 4.87 -11.85
CA ASP A 17 -14.46 5.85 -12.40
C ASP A 17 -14.74 7.31 -11.93
N GLU A 18 -16.01 7.67 -11.74
CA GLU A 18 -16.43 9.00 -11.28
C GLU A 18 -16.07 9.30 -9.81
N GLN A 19 -15.65 8.29 -9.04
CA GLN A 19 -15.31 8.41 -7.62
C GLN A 19 -13.79 8.38 -7.37
N ARG A 20 -12.98 8.41 -8.45
CA ARG A 20 -11.53 8.42 -8.34
C ARG A 20 -11.07 9.70 -7.64
N PRO A 21 -10.26 9.61 -6.57
CA PRO A 21 -9.71 10.79 -5.92
C PRO A 21 -8.82 11.57 -6.89
N ALA A 22 -8.80 12.89 -6.73
CA ALA A 22 -7.87 13.74 -7.45
C ALA A 22 -6.42 13.37 -7.11
N HIS A 23 -5.50 13.65 -8.04
CA HIS A 23 -4.09 13.47 -7.76
C HIS A 23 -3.66 14.34 -6.56
N GLY A 24 -2.87 13.77 -5.65
CA GLY A 24 -2.42 14.46 -4.43
C GLY A 24 -3.40 14.42 -3.26
N THR A 25 -4.55 13.75 -3.38
CA THR A 25 -5.44 13.51 -2.23
C THR A 25 -4.69 12.79 -1.10
N GLN A 26 -4.76 13.35 0.10
CA GLN A 26 -4.23 12.71 1.30
C GLN A 26 -5.10 11.49 1.65
N CYS A 27 -4.44 10.40 2.03
CA CYS A 27 -5.09 9.14 2.40
C CYS A 27 -4.80 8.82 3.86
N GLU A 28 -5.82 8.47 4.62
CA GLU A 28 -5.66 7.92 5.97
C GLU A 28 -5.70 6.39 5.88
N LEU A 29 -4.59 5.76 6.25
CA LEU A 29 -4.38 4.33 6.05
C LEU A 29 -4.36 3.62 7.39
N VAL A 30 -4.91 2.40 7.40
CA VAL A 30 -4.88 1.51 8.57
C VAL A 30 -4.21 0.21 8.15
N ALA A 31 -3.10 -0.14 8.80
CA ALA A 31 -2.49 -1.44 8.61
C ALA A 31 -3.39 -2.54 9.19
N ILE A 32 -3.61 -3.60 8.41
CA ILE A 32 -4.49 -4.72 8.78
C ILE A 32 -3.76 -6.06 8.91
N SER A 33 -2.65 -6.23 8.18
CA SER A 33 -1.79 -7.42 8.28
C SER A 33 -0.43 -7.14 7.65
N GLU A 34 0.56 -7.95 8.00
CA GLU A 34 1.87 -7.95 7.36
C GLU A 34 1.94 -9.01 6.27
N GLY A 35 2.79 -8.79 5.27
CA GLY A 35 3.08 -9.71 4.19
C GLY A 35 4.55 -9.69 3.79
N MET A 36 5.00 -10.82 3.24
CA MET A 36 6.35 -11.00 2.73
C MET A 36 6.29 -11.85 1.45
N VAL A 37 7.07 -11.46 0.45
CA VAL A 37 7.24 -12.23 -0.80
C VAL A 37 8.73 -12.49 -1.02
N ASP A 38 9.08 -13.74 -1.35
CA ASP A 38 10.41 -14.09 -1.86
C ASP A 38 10.51 -13.66 -3.32
N VAL A 39 11.32 -12.63 -3.57
CA VAL A 39 11.45 -12.03 -4.90
C VAL A 39 12.34 -12.83 -5.85
N ARG A 40 13.09 -13.82 -5.34
CA ARG A 40 13.89 -14.74 -6.17
C ARG A 40 12.99 -15.75 -6.88
N ASN A 41 11.83 -16.06 -6.30
CA ASN A 41 10.90 -17.00 -6.87
C ASN A 41 9.93 -16.30 -7.83
N GLN A 42 10.40 -16.07 -9.06
CA GLN A 42 9.71 -15.32 -10.14
C GLN A 42 8.33 -15.86 -10.55
N SER A 43 7.84 -16.98 -9.98
CA SER A 43 6.48 -17.47 -10.24
C SER A 43 5.37 -16.51 -9.80
N TYR A 44 5.68 -15.52 -8.95
CA TYR A 44 4.75 -14.43 -8.59
C TYR A 44 4.82 -13.21 -9.51
N ALA A 45 5.82 -13.14 -10.42
CA ALA A 45 6.00 -12.03 -11.35
C ALA A 45 5.00 -12.05 -12.53
N THR A 46 4.19 -13.10 -12.65
CA THR A 46 3.16 -13.24 -13.69
C THR A 46 1.78 -12.73 -13.26
N ASP A 47 1.58 -12.36 -11.99
CA ASP A 47 0.34 -11.68 -11.59
C ASP A 47 0.42 -10.21 -12.03
N PRO A 48 -0.47 -9.74 -12.91
CA PRO A 48 -0.45 -8.35 -13.37
C PRO A 48 -0.55 -7.35 -12.21
N VAL A 49 -1.16 -7.71 -11.08
CA VAL A 49 -1.26 -6.85 -9.89
C VAL A 49 0.11 -6.69 -9.20
N THR A 50 0.87 -7.77 -9.00
CA THR A 50 2.24 -7.71 -8.43
C THR A 50 3.25 -7.14 -9.42
N SER A 51 3.02 -7.24 -10.72
CA SER A 51 3.87 -6.62 -11.74
C SER A 51 3.75 -5.09 -11.84
N THR A 52 2.65 -4.51 -11.32
CA THR A 52 2.43 -3.04 -11.26
C THR A 52 3.00 -2.37 -10.02
N LEU A 53 3.20 -3.11 -8.92
CA LEU A 53 4.27 -2.76 -7.99
C LEU A 53 5.53 -2.77 -8.84
N GLN A 54 6.26 -1.66 -8.87
CA GLN A 54 7.54 -1.60 -9.55
C GLN A 54 8.59 -2.47 -8.82
N LEU A 55 8.37 -3.78 -8.74
CA LEU A 55 9.41 -4.77 -8.54
C LEU A 55 10.61 -4.52 -9.48
N PRO A 56 10.50 -3.98 -10.72
CA PRO A 56 11.67 -3.68 -11.55
C PRO A 56 12.72 -2.77 -10.89
N ALA A 57 12.35 -1.91 -9.92
CA ALA A 57 13.32 -1.07 -9.21
C ALA A 57 14.14 -1.86 -8.15
N LEU A 58 13.66 -3.01 -7.67
CA LEU A 58 14.45 -3.92 -6.84
C LEU A 58 15.45 -4.75 -7.67
N ASN A 59 15.21 -4.88 -8.99
CA ASN A 59 15.84 -5.90 -9.83
C ASN A 59 17.24 -5.56 -10.34
N GLU A 60 17.71 -4.32 -10.16
CA GLU A 60 19.02 -3.93 -10.72
C GLU A 60 20.11 -3.69 -9.67
N ASN A 61 19.78 -3.61 -8.37
CA ASN A 61 20.82 -3.40 -7.34
C ASN A 61 20.44 -3.66 -5.87
N THR A 62 19.30 -4.30 -5.57
CA THR A 62 18.91 -4.49 -4.15
C THR A 62 19.31 -5.88 -3.65
N ALA A 63 20.07 -5.91 -2.55
CA ALA A 63 20.60 -7.13 -1.93
C ALA A 63 19.55 -7.95 -1.15
N PHE A 64 18.25 -7.78 -1.45
CA PHE A 64 17.18 -8.33 -0.63
C PHE A 64 16.47 -9.51 -1.32
N ASP A 65 16.55 -10.66 -0.66
CA ASP A 65 15.86 -11.89 -1.06
C ASP A 65 14.34 -11.82 -0.85
N TYR A 66 13.85 -10.86 -0.05
CA TYR A 66 12.45 -10.73 0.34
C TYR A 66 11.96 -9.29 0.28
N TYR A 67 10.74 -9.10 -0.21
CA TYR A 67 9.99 -7.85 -0.14
C TYR A 67 8.96 -7.93 1.00
N ASN A 68 9.06 -7.02 1.97
CA ASN A 68 8.16 -6.94 3.11
C ASN A 68 7.21 -5.75 2.96
N PHE A 69 5.94 -5.96 3.26
CA PHE A 69 4.89 -4.94 3.13
C PHE A 69 3.83 -5.11 4.21
N VAL A 70 3.03 -4.06 4.39
CA VAL A 70 1.79 -4.11 5.16
C VAL A 70 0.60 -3.99 4.21
N HIS A 71 -0.41 -4.83 4.41
CA HIS A 71 -1.71 -4.60 3.82
C HIS A 71 -2.38 -3.44 4.53
N VAL A 72 -2.95 -2.53 3.76
CA VAL A 72 -3.58 -1.32 4.28
C VAL A 72 -5.02 -1.19 3.80
N LEU A 73 -5.85 -0.61 4.67
CA LEU A 73 -7.19 -0.14 4.39
C LEU A 73 -7.15 1.38 4.28
N TRP A 74 -7.59 1.96 3.16
CA TRP A 74 -7.84 3.39 3.10
C TRP A 74 -9.24 3.68 3.63
N ILE A 75 -9.31 4.53 4.65
CA ILE A 75 -10.56 5.00 5.25
C ILE A 75 -10.81 6.48 4.98
N GLU A 76 -12.09 6.85 5.00
CA GLU A 76 -12.57 8.23 5.00
C GLU A 76 -13.55 8.38 6.18
N TRP A 77 -13.29 9.33 7.08
CA TRP A 77 -14.18 9.62 8.19
C TRP A 77 -15.35 10.50 7.75
N LYS A 78 -16.57 10.11 8.12
CA LYS A 78 -17.77 10.95 8.03
C LYS A 78 -18.43 10.97 9.39
N GLY A 79 -18.11 12.01 10.17
CA GLY A 79 -18.41 12.02 11.60
C GLY A 79 -17.54 11.00 12.32
N ASP A 80 -18.18 10.12 13.06
CA ASP A 80 -17.57 9.02 13.84
C ASP A 80 -17.54 7.68 13.08
N ILE A 81 -17.97 7.66 11.82
CA ILE A 81 -18.00 6.44 10.99
C ILE A 81 -16.85 6.47 9.98
N ALA A 82 -15.98 5.47 10.06
CA ALA A 82 -14.93 5.23 9.06
C ALA A 82 -15.49 4.42 7.87
N TYR A 83 -15.46 5.02 6.67
CA TYR A 83 -15.88 4.37 5.44
C TYR A 83 -14.68 3.78 4.69
N ARG A 84 -14.76 2.50 4.33
CA ARG A 84 -13.74 1.85 3.48
C ARG A 84 -13.78 2.42 2.06
N ARG A 85 -12.64 2.97 1.61
CA ARG A 85 -12.44 3.51 0.25
C ARG A 85 -11.68 2.54 -0.65
N ALA A 86 -10.63 1.92 -0.12
CA ALA A 86 -9.73 1.08 -0.91
C ALA A 86 -8.96 0.09 -0.03
N LEU A 87 -8.31 -0.87 -0.70
CA LEU A 87 -7.38 -1.81 -0.09
C LEU A 87 -6.07 -1.77 -0.86
N GLY A 88 -4.94 -1.99 -0.19
CA GLY A 88 -3.66 -2.00 -0.89
C GLY A 88 -2.51 -2.46 -0.03
N GLN A 89 -1.31 -2.09 -0.44
CA GLN A 89 -0.07 -2.44 0.23
C GLN A 89 0.87 -1.24 0.28
N VAL A 90 1.62 -1.13 1.37
CA VAL A 90 2.70 -0.16 1.57
C VAL A 90 3.95 -0.91 2.00
N GLU A 91 5.11 -0.50 1.49
CA GLU A 91 6.39 -1.06 1.92
C GLU A 91 6.56 -0.95 3.44
N LYS A 92 6.93 -2.05 4.09
CA LYS A 92 6.96 -2.12 5.56
C LYS A 92 7.94 -1.12 6.17
N ALA A 93 9.14 -1.00 5.59
CA ALA A 93 10.15 -0.06 6.08
C ALA A 93 9.70 1.40 6.01
N PHE A 94 8.89 1.75 4.99
CA PHE A 94 8.30 3.07 4.88
C PHE A 94 7.20 3.26 5.93
N TRP A 95 6.32 2.27 6.08
CA TRP A 95 5.24 2.31 7.05
C TRP A 95 5.75 2.51 8.48
N GLU A 96 6.75 1.74 8.91
CA GLU A 96 7.29 1.80 10.28
C GLU A 96 7.98 3.12 10.61
N ARG A 97 8.48 3.85 9.60
CA ARG A 97 9.12 5.14 9.81
C ARG A 97 8.10 6.27 10.02
N ASP A 98 6.99 6.20 9.29
CA ASP A 98 6.07 7.34 9.15
C ASP A 98 4.68 7.06 9.78
N CYS A 99 4.48 5.92 10.47
CA CYS A 99 3.20 5.61 11.11
C CYS A 99 2.91 6.55 12.30
N ALA A 100 1.70 7.14 12.30
CA ALA A 100 1.31 8.12 13.30
C ALA A 100 0.86 7.51 14.64
N GLY A 101 0.46 6.23 14.66
CA GLY A 101 0.03 5.52 15.87
C GLY A 101 -1.00 4.42 15.60
N GLU A 102 -1.53 3.86 16.70
CA GLU A 102 -2.60 2.86 16.68
C GLU A 102 -3.97 3.51 16.81
N ILE A 103 -4.97 2.93 16.17
CA ILE A 103 -6.38 3.33 16.28
C ILE A 103 -7.26 2.10 16.50
N GLU A 104 -8.38 2.27 17.20
CA GLU A 104 -9.42 1.25 17.31
C GLU A 104 -10.50 1.49 16.25
N ILE A 105 -10.78 0.48 15.43
CA ILE A 105 -11.89 0.49 14.49
C ILE A 105 -12.83 -0.66 14.83
N ILE A 106 -14.10 -0.32 15.01
CA ILE A 106 -15.19 -1.28 15.17
C ILE A 106 -15.79 -1.50 13.77
N LEU A 107 -15.75 -2.74 13.30
CA LEU A 107 -16.22 -3.17 11.98
C LEU A 107 -17.65 -3.72 12.01
#